data_AF-A0A292QMQ3-F1
#
_entry.id   AF-A0A292QMQ3-F1
#
_cell.length_a   1.000
_cell.length_b   1.000
_cell.length_c   1.000
_cell.angle_alpha   90.00
_cell.angle_beta   90.00
_cell.angle_gamma   90.00
#
_symmetry.space_group_name_H-M   'P 1'
#
loop_
_entity.id
_entity.type
_entity.pdbx_description
1 polymer ?
#
loop_
_entity_poly.entity_id
_entity_poly.type
_entity_poly.pdbx_seq_one_letter_code
_entity_poly.pdbx_strand_id
1 'polypeptide(L)'
;MATNFDFLKSVDKNLFEIITEAEKLYRDEYFEQCMGQTRRFGEHVCKQVLGKNRTSENTFDQMLATLKDKGNGSEQEKEFVNDLYFLKKHGNESVHSAKVKKDGMEALECLQRAFEVGINYAVYNKKAKTNILKLRYDTELLVTGKKSKKSLSEKYLEEKAKEKSFTKRKNPPKTKKSKSSKKQVYSMKSESASKGIPFYWIFVGFSFVVAVVVMLILVL
;
A
#
# COMPACT_ATOMS: atom_id res chain seq x y z
N MET A 1 -16.04 13.53 13.39
CA MET A 1 -16.01 13.22 11.94
C MET A 1 -15.89 11.72 11.79
N ALA A 2 -16.54 11.10 10.81
CA ALA A 2 -16.35 9.66 10.55
C ALA A 2 -14.94 9.42 10.01
N THR A 3 -14.29 8.35 10.43
CA THR A 3 -12.90 8.01 10.05
C THR A 3 -12.80 6.52 9.71
N ASN A 4 -11.83 6.16 8.86
CA ASN A 4 -11.55 4.75 8.58
C ASN A 4 -11.11 4.00 9.84
N PHE A 5 -10.55 4.71 10.82
CA PHE A 5 -9.95 4.15 12.02
C PHE A 5 -10.91 4.10 13.22
N ASP A 6 -12.23 4.22 13.01
CA ASP A 6 -13.25 4.18 14.08
C ASP A 6 -13.07 2.96 15.00
N PHE A 7 -12.62 1.82 14.46
CA PHE A 7 -12.39 0.59 15.22
C PHE A 7 -11.30 0.73 16.30
N LEU A 8 -10.34 1.66 16.13
CA LEU A 8 -9.29 1.90 17.13
C LEU A 8 -9.80 2.68 18.34
N LYS A 9 -10.93 3.39 18.24
CA LYS A 9 -11.44 4.24 19.31
C LYS A 9 -11.67 3.49 20.62
N SER A 10 -12.11 2.23 20.53
CA SER A 10 -12.30 1.34 21.69
C SER A 10 -11.10 0.46 22.01
N VAL A 11 -10.11 0.40 21.11
CA VAL A 11 -8.93 -0.48 21.24
C VAL A 11 -7.76 0.27 21.85
N ASP A 12 -7.45 1.45 21.31
CA ASP A 12 -6.34 2.29 21.73
C ASP A 12 -6.60 3.75 21.33
N LYS A 13 -7.03 4.56 22.32
CA LYS A 13 -7.41 5.96 22.11
C LYS A 13 -6.24 6.82 21.63
N ASN A 14 -5.02 6.55 22.08
CA ASN A 14 -3.85 7.32 21.66
C ASN A 14 -3.53 7.06 20.19
N LEU A 15 -3.51 5.79 19.78
CA LEU A 15 -3.32 5.43 18.37
C LEU A 15 -4.44 5.98 17.48
N PHE A 16 -5.69 5.95 17.96
CA PHE A 16 -6.83 6.55 17.29
C PHE A 16 -6.64 8.05 17.06
N GLU A 17 -6.18 8.81 18.06
CA GLU A 17 -5.94 10.25 17.94
C GLU A 17 -4.83 10.56 16.94
N ILE A 18 -3.70 9.85 17.01
CA ILE A 18 -2.57 10.03 16.07
C ILE A 18 -3.01 9.82 14.62
N ILE A 19 -3.72 8.72 14.35
CA ILE A 19 -4.07 8.37 12.97
C ILE A 19 -5.24 9.19 12.42
N THR A 20 -6.15 9.64 13.29
CA THR A 20 -7.22 10.58 12.90
C THR A 20 -6.63 11.94 12.51
N GLU A 21 -5.57 12.39 13.19
CA GLU A 21 -4.85 13.60 12.80
C GLU A 21 -4.15 13.40 11.45
N ALA A 22 -3.57 12.22 11.18
CA ALA A 22 -3.01 11.90 9.86
C ALA A 22 -4.05 12.02 8.73
N GLU A 23 -5.25 11.45 8.91
CA GLU A 23 -6.34 11.59 7.94
C GLU A 23 -6.77 13.06 7.74
N LYS A 24 -6.74 13.86 8.80
CA LYS A 24 -7.05 15.30 8.72
C LYS A 24 -6.00 16.04 7.91
N LEU A 25 -4.72 15.83 8.21
CA LEU A 25 -3.61 16.42 7.47
C LEU A 25 -3.66 16.05 5.99
N TYR A 26 -4.04 14.81 5.66
CA TYR A 26 -4.24 14.40 4.27
C TYR A 26 -5.35 15.20 3.58
N ARG A 27 -6.53 15.34 4.22
CA ARG A 27 -7.65 16.11 3.67
C ARG A 27 -7.31 17.59 3.47
N ASP A 28 -6.48 18.12 4.35
CA ASP A 28 -6.00 19.51 4.30
C ASP A 28 -4.77 19.66 3.37
N GLU A 29 -4.43 18.63 2.60
CA GLU A 29 -3.30 18.57 1.63
C GLU A 29 -1.90 18.73 2.27
N TYR A 30 -1.80 18.57 3.59
CA TYR A 30 -0.54 18.49 4.34
C TYR A 30 0.06 17.07 4.28
N PHE A 31 0.41 16.64 3.06
CA PHE A 31 0.83 15.26 2.77
C PHE A 31 2.09 14.82 3.53
N GLU A 32 3.08 15.69 3.70
CA GLU A 32 4.30 15.35 4.44
C GLU A 32 4.02 15.15 5.94
N GLN A 33 3.20 16.01 6.52
CA GLN A 33 2.79 15.89 7.90
C GLN A 33 1.92 14.64 8.10
N CYS A 34 1.05 14.31 7.14
CA CYS A 34 0.31 13.05 7.12
C CYS A 34 1.27 11.85 7.21
N MET A 35 2.27 11.77 6.33
CA MET A 35 3.29 10.71 6.35
C MET A 35 4.11 10.69 7.66
N GLY A 36 4.42 11.86 8.22
CA GLY A 36 5.04 11.96 9.54
C GLY A 36 4.18 11.38 10.66
N GLN A 37 2.87 11.64 10.64
CA GLN A 37 1.93 11.09 11.62
C GLN A 37 1.72 9.57 11.45
N THR A 38 1.66 9.05 10.22
CA THR A 38 1.56 7.59 10.00
C THR A 38 2.83 6.86 10.47
N ARG A 39 4.02 7.47 10.33
CA ARG A 39 5.24 6.97 10.96
C ARG A 39 5.15 6.97 12.48
N ARG A 40 4.70 8.08 13.08
CA ARG A 40 4.51 8.16 14.54
C ARG A 40 3.54 7.09 15.02
N PHE A 41 2.44 6.86 14.30
CA PHE A 41 1.50 5.79 14.55
C PHE A 41 2.18 4.42 14.52
N GLY A 42 2.90 4.09 13.44
CA GLY A 42 3.63 2.83 13.30
C GLY A 42 4.65 2.61 14.42
N GLU A 43 5.36 3.66 14.83
CA GLU A 43 6.31 3.61 15.95
C GLU A 43 5.61 3.25 17.27
N HIS A 44 4.44 3.84 17.55
CA HIS A 44 3.68 3.54 18.75
C HIS A 44 3.09 2.14 18.72
N VAL A 45 2.58 1.69 17.56
CA VAL A 45 2.13 0.30 17.38
C VAL A 45 3.28 -0.66 17.65
N CYS A 46 4.46 -0.43 17.08
CA CYS A 46 5.63 -1.27 17.27
C CYS A 46 6.03 -1.35 18.77
N LYS A 47 6.03 -0.21 19.47
CA LYS A 47 6.24 -0.16 20.94
C LYS A 47 5.25 -1.03 21.70
N GLN A 48 3.96 -0.95 21.35
CA GLN A 48 2.90 -1.70 22.01
C GLN A 48 3.00 -3.21 21.72
N VAL A 49 3.35 -3.58 20.50
CA VAL A 49 3.52 -4.99 20.11
C VAL A 49 4.70 -5.63 20.82
N LEU A 50 5.84 -4.93 20.90
CA LEU A 50 7.01 -5.41 21.66
C LEU A 50 6.70 -5.52 23.15
N GLY A 51 5.96 -4.57 23.72
CA GLY A 51 5.50 -4.62 25.12
C GLY A 51 6.64 -4.93 26.09
N LYS A 52 6.54 -6.04 26.82
CA LYS A 52 7.56 -6.51 27.78
C LYS A 52 8.80 -7.15 27.14
N ASN A 53 8.71 -7.53 25.85
CA ASN A 53 9.85 -8.05 25.09
C ASN A 53 10.76 -6.94 24.57
N ARG A 54 10.40 -5.68 24.84
CA ARG A 54 11.27 -4.53 24.63
C ARG A 54 12.49 -4.69 25.53
N THR A 55 13.67 -4.60 24.92
CA THR A 55 14.95 -4.61 25.62
C THR A 55 15.38 -3.16 25.87
N SER A 56 16.35 -2.66 25.11
CA SER A 56 16.89 -1.30 25.20
C SER A 56 16.63 -0.46 23.94
N GLU A 57 15.64 -0.83 23.12
CA GLU A 57 15.43 -0.19 21.83
C GLU A 57 14.96 1.26 22.00
N ASN A 58 15.76 2.19 21.46
CA ASN A 58 15.52 3.63 21.54
C ASN A 58 15.00 4.21 20.22
N THR A 59 15.19 3.50 19.11
CA THR A 59 14.80 3.96 17.78
C THR A 59 13.75 3.05 17.15
N PHE A 60 12.98 3.61 16.20
CA PHE A 60 12.01 2.83 15.45
C PHE A 60 12.68 1.68 14.67
N ASP A 61 13.89 1.89 14.15
CA ASP A 61 14.63 0.85 13.43
C ASP A 61 15.00 -0.34 14.32
N GLN A 62 15.52 -0.09 15.52
CA GLN A 62 15.86 -1.14 16.48
C GLN A 62 14.63 -1.95 16.87
N MET A 63 13.48 -1.28 17.09
CA MET A 63 12.23 -1.97 17.40
C MET A 63 11.76 -2.87 16.27
N LEU A 64 11.91 -2.45 15.00
CA LEU A 64 11.54 -3.28 13.85
C LEU A 64 12.46 -4.49 13.68
N ALA A 65 13.76 -4.32 13.92
CA ALA A 65 14.71 -5.42 13.92
C ALA A 65 14.35 -6.46 15.00
N THR A 66 14.12 -6.01 16.25
CA THR A 66 13.69 -6.89 17.34
C THR A 66 12.37 -7.59 17.03
N LEU A 67 11.40 -6.88 16.45
CA LEU A 67 10.11 -7.46 16.07
C LEU A 67 10.28 -8.58 15.03
N LYS A 68 11.13 -8.35 14.03
CA LYS A 68 11.47 -9.34 13.01
C LYS A 68 12.20 -10.56 13.59
N ASP A 69 13.14 -10.35 14.50
CA ASP A 69 13.98 -11.41 15.07
C ASP A 69 13.22 -12.29 16.07
N LYS A 70 12.28 -11.70 16.83
CA LYS A 70 11.46 -12.42 17.82
C LYS A 70 10.18 -13.00 17.24
N GLY A 71 9.93 -12.78 15.96
CA GLY A 71 8.72 -13.22 15.29
C GLY A 71 8.63 -14.74 15.11
N ASN A 72 7.42 -15.21 14.83
CA ASN A 72 7.18 -16.60 14.44
C ASN A 72 7.35 -16.83 12.92
N GLY A 73 7.54 -15.75 12.14
CA GLY A 73 7.82 -15.82 10.71
C GLY A 73 6.61 -16.15 9.83
N SER A 74 5.40 -16.07 10.39
CA SER A 74 4.14 -16.19 9.65
C SER A 74 4.03 -15.13 8.55
N GLU A 75 3.27 -15.42 7.50
CA GLU A 75 3.06 -14.49 6.39
C GLU A 75 2.41 -13.19 6.86
N GLN A 76 1.43 -13.29 7.76
CA GLN A 76 0.76 -12.15 8.37
C GLN A 76 1.74 -11.25 9.14
N GLU A 77 2.67 -11.86 9.89
CA GLU A 77 3.69 -11.09 10.61
C GLU A 77 4.67 -10.42 9.65
N LYS A 78 5.07 -11.09 8.57
CA LYS A 78 5.94 -10.50 7.55
C LYS A 78 5.28 -9.30 6.88
N GLU A 79 4.01 -9.42 6.50
CA GLU A 79 3.23 -8.30 5.96
C GLU A 79 3.14 -7.13 6.94
N PHE A 80 2.80 -7.42 8.20
CA PHE A 80 2.75 -6.42 9.27
C PHE A 80 4.08 -5.68 9.46
N VAL A 81 5.20 -6.41 9.51
CA VAL A 81 6.54 -5.83 9.64
C VAL A 81 6.91 -5.02 8.40
N ASN A 82 6.58 -5.51 7.20
CA ASN A 82 6.83 -4.80 5.94
C ASN A 82 6.08 -3.47 5.87
N ASP A 83 4.81 -3.45 6.30
CA ASP A 83 4.03 -2.21 6.36
C ASP A 83 4.64 -1.21 7.36
N LEU A 84 5.09 -1.67 8.53
CA LEU A 84 5.79 -0.80 9.47
C LEU A 84 7.10 -0.23 8.90
N TYR A 85 7.89 -1.03 8.17
CA TYR A 85 9.07 -0.55 7.46
C TYR A 85 8.72 0.51 6.40
N PHE A 86 7.62 0.30 5.67
CA PHE A 86 7.12 1.26 4.69
C PHE A 86 6.79 2.60 5.36
N LEU A 87 6.01 2.58 6.44
CA LEU A 87 5.65 3.79 7.20
C LEU A 87 6.89 4.50 7.74
N LYS A 88 7.85 3.74 8.27
CA LYS A 88 9.14 4.30 8.73
C LYS A 88 9.86 5.03 7.60
N LYS A 89 9.99 4.38 6.44
CA LYS A 89 10.72 4.92 5.29
C LYS A 89 10.10 6.23 4.81
N HIS A 90 8.83 6.21 4.43
CA HIS A 90 8.15 7.40 3.88
C HIS A 90 7.98 8.52 4.90
N GLY A 91 7.75 8.19 6.18
CA GLY A 91 7.71 9.21 7.23
C GLY A 91 9.07 9.85 7.53
N ASN A 92 10.17 9.10 7.45
CA ASN A 92 11.50 9.69 7.59
C ASN A 92 11.84 10.57 6.37
N GLU A 93 11.53 10.10 5.16
CA GLU A 93 11.77 10.86 3.94
C GLU A 93 10.96 12.16 3.91
N SER A 94 9.68 12.13 4.30
CA SER A 94 8.83 13.34 4.33
C SER A 94 9.29 14.40 5.34
N VAL A 95 9.91 14.01 6.46
CA VAL A 95 10.37 14.96 7.49
C VAL A 95 11.79 15.49 7.21
N HIS A 96 12.65 14.68 6.58
CA HIS A 96 14.07 15.00 6.41
C HIS A 96 14.48 15.28 4.96
N SER A 97 13.54 15.26 4.01
CA SER A 97 13.88 15.60 2.63
C SER A 97 14.24 17.08 2.50
N ALA A 98 15.24 17.37 1.66
CA ALA A 98 15.64 18.74 1.34
C ALA A 98 14.64 19.46 0.42
N LYS A 99 13.64 18.73 -0.13
CA LYS A 99 12.67 19.25 -1.09
C LYS A 99 11.28 18.81 -0.68
N VAL A 100 10.38 19.77 -0.51
CA VAL A 100 8.97 19.51 -0.21
C VAL A 100 8.35 18.71 -1.36
N LYS A 101 7.94 17.47 -1.07
CA LYS A 101 7.23 16.60 -2.00
C LYS A 101 5.74 16.65 -1.65
N LYS A 102 4.93 17.28 -2.51
CA LYS A 102 3.46 17.25 -2.40
C LYS A 102 2.89 15.94 -2.97
N ASP A 103 3.38 14.80 -2.48
CA ASP A 103 2.99 13.49 -2.99
C ASP A 103 1.76 12.95 -2.25
N GLY A 104 0.58 13.26 -2.81
CA GLY A 104 -0.68 12.73 -2.29
C GLY A 104 -0.83 11.22 -2.48
N MET A 105 -0.16 10.60 -3.45
CA MET A 105 -0.29 9.16 -3.70
C MET A 105 0.50 8.36 -2.67
N GLU A 106 1.73 8.78 -2.37
CA GLU A 106 2.52 8.17 -1.29
C GLU A 106 1.88 8.38 0.08
N ALA A 107 1.33 9.58 0.35
CA ALA A 107 0.61 9.84 1.60
C ALA A 107 -0.64 8.97 1.74
N LEU A 108 -1.35 8.71 0.62
CA LEU A 108 -2.51 7.82 0.62
C LEU A 108 -2.10 6.37 0.89
N GLU A 109 -1.03 5.89 0.26
CA GLU A 109 -0.51 4.54 0.51
C GLU A 109 -0.07 4.38 1.97
N CYS A 110 0.56 5.41 2.56
CA CYS A 110 0.88 5.43 3.98
C CYS A 110 -0.36 5.27 4.87
N LEU A 111 -1.48 5.93 4.56
CA LEU A 111 -2.72 5.77 5.32
C LEU A 111 -3.32 4.37 5.15
N GLN A 112 -3.29 3.82 3.94
CA GLN A 112 -3.79 2.47 3.66
C GLN A 112 -2.98 1.40 4.40
N ARG A 113 -1.64 1.50 4.40
CA ARG A 113 -0.80 0.57 5.15
C ARG A 113 -0.93 0.77 6.66
N ALA A 114 -1.06 2.01 7.14
CA ALA A 114 -1.36 2.27 8.55
C ALA A 114 -2.71 1.66 8.98
N PHE A 115 -3.69 1.59 8.07
CA PHE A 115 -4.94 0.89 8.30
C PHE A 115 -4.75 -0.62 8.47
N GLU A 116 -4.02 -1.29 7.59
CA GLU A 116 -3.72 -2.71 7.72
C GLU A 116 -2.90 -3.01 9.00
N VAL A 117 -1.92 -2.17 9.33
CA VAL A 117 -1.18 -2.22 10.60
C VAL A 117 -2.13 -2.09 11.80
N GLY A 118 -3.08 -1.14 11.74
CA GLY A 118 -4.06 -0.91 12.80
C GLY A 118 -4.99 -2.11 13.00
N ILE A 119 -5.46 -2.73 11.91
CA ILE A 119 -6.30 -3.93 11.94
C ILE A 119 -5.53 -5.11 12.57
N ASN A 120 -4.32 -5.36 12.09
CA ASN A 120 -3.46 -6.44 12.61
C ASN A 120 -3.16 -6.24 14.10
N TYR A 121 -2.82 -5.02 14.50
CA TYR A 121 -2.63 -4.65 15.91
C TYR A 121 -3.90 -4.93 16.74
N ALA A 122 -5.05 -4.45 16.29
CA ALA A 122 -6.30 -4.61 17.03
C ALA A 122 -6.67 -6.08 17.22
N VAL A 123 -6.58 -6.91 16.17
CA VAL A 123 -6.97 -8.32 16.23
C VAL A 123 -5.93 -9.16 16.98
N TYR A 124 -4.67 -9.09 16.56
CA TYR A 124 -3.65 -10.06 17.00
C TYR A 124 -2.94 -9.64 18.29
N ASN A 125 -2.78 -8.33 18.53
CA ASN A 125 -2.19 -7.85 19.77
C ASN A 125 -3.24 -7.58 20.85
N LYS A 126 -4.34 -6.90 20.51
CA LYS A 126 -5.38 -6.49 21.48
C LYS A 126 -6.59 -7.43 21.55
N LYS A 127 -6.61 -8.52 20.78
CA LYS A 127 -7.68 -9.53 20.78
C LYS A 127 -9.06 -8.94 20.50
N ALA A 128 -9.12 -7.91 19.65
CA ALA A 128 -10.38 -7.34 19.18
C ALA A 128 -11.17 -8.38 18.36
N LYS A 129 -12.47 -8.10 18.17
CA LYS A 129 -13.36 -8.96 17.39
C LYS A 129 -12.84 -9.10 15.96
N THR A 130 -12.76 -10.33 15.45
CA THR A 130 -12.21 -10.66 14.11
C THR A 130 -13.05 -10.13 12.95
N ASN A 131 -14.27 -9.63 13.22
CA ASN A 131 -15.11 -9.01 12.20
C ASN A 131 -14.46 -7.76 11.57
N ILE A 132 -13.51 -7.12 12.25
CA ILE A 132 -12.78 -5.95 11.71
C ILE A 132 -11.83 -6.31 10.55
N LEU A 133 -11.41 -7.58 10.42
CA LEU A 133 -10.58 -8.05 9.29
C LEU A 133 -11.26 -7.89 7.92
N LYS A 134 -12.59 -7.71 7.90
CA LYS A 134 -13.36 -7.50 6.67
C LYS A 134 -13.38 -6.03 6.23
N LEU A 135 -12.94 -5.13 7.10
CA LEU A 135 -12.92 -3.70 6.78
C LEU A 135 -11.88 -3.45 5.69
N ARG A 136 -12.15 -2.45 4.86
CA ARG A 136 -11.26 -1.96 3.82
C ARG A 136 -11.14 -0.47 3.96
N TYR A 137 -9.98 0.06 3.63
CA TYR A 137 -9.77 1.50 3.63
C TYR A 137 -10.69 2.16 2.59
N ASP A 138 -11.57 3.05 3.04
CA ASP A 138 -12.53 3.79 2.22
C ASP A 138 -11.94 5.17 1.88
N THR A 139 -11.46 5.30 0.65
CA THR A 139 -10.91 6.55 0.12
C THR A 139 -11.99 7.61 -0.10
N GLU A 140 -13.24 7.20 -0.37
CA GLU A 140 -14.35 8.13 -0.47
C GLU A 140 -14.71 8.70 0.88
N LEU A 141 -14.67 7.87 1.94
CA LEU A 141 -14.80 8.35 3.31
C LEU A 141 -13.70 9.35 3.65
N LEU A 142 -12.45 9.06 3.29
CA LEU A 142 -11.32 9.96 3.53
C LEU A 142 -11.55 11.33 2.90
N VAL A 143 -11.96 11.38 1.62
CA VAL A 143 -12.07 12.64 0.87
C VAL A 143 -13.39 13.37 1.16
N THR A 144 -14.50 12.65 1.29
CA THR A 144 -15.84 13.26 1.38
C THR A 144 -16.38 13.35 2.81
N GLY A 145 -15.75 12.67 3.77
CA GLY A 145 -16.23 12.54 5.15
C GLY A 145 -17.50 11.70 5.30
N LYS A 146 -17.98 11.06 4.23
CA LYS A 146 -19.20 10.23 4.21
C LYS A 146 -18.82 8.79 3.85
N LYS A 147 -19.29 7.83 4.65
CA LYS A 147 -19.08 6.40 4.35
C LYS A 147 -19.73 6.05 3.02
N SER A 148 -19.01 5.33 2.16
CA SER A 148 -19.60 4.85 0.92
C SER A 148 -20.76 3.92 1.22
N LYS A 149 -21.90 4.14 0.56
CA LYS A 149 -23.10 3.30 0.69
C LYS A 149 -23.01 2.01 -0.13
N LYS A 150 -22.08 1.94 -1.08
CA LYS A 150 -21.93 0.82 -2.02
C LYS A 150 -20.46 0.46 -2.18
N SER A 151 -20.17 -0.83 -2.21
CA SER A 151 -18.85 -1.35 -2.57
C SER A 151 -18.51 -1.02 -4.03
N LEU A 152 -17.22 -1.01 -4.36
CA LEU A 152 -16.76 -0.77 -5.73
C LEU A 152 -17.32 -1.81 -6.72
N SER A 153 -17.44 -3.06 -6.28
CA SER A 153 -18.03 -4.14 -7.08
C SER A 153 -19.51 -3.89 -7.37
N GLU A 154 -20.28 -3.43 -6.38
CA GLU A 154 -21.68 -3.04 -6.59
C GLU A 154 -21.79 -1.85 -7.56
N LYS A 155 -20.92 -0.84 -7.44
CA LYS A 155 -20.88 0.28 -8.37
C LYS A 155 -20.58 -0.18 -9.80
N TYR A 156 -19.61 -1.06 -9.97
CA TYR A 156 -19.25 -1.62 -11.27
C TYR A 156 -20.38 -2.47 -11.87
N LEU A 157 -21.06 -3.30 -11.07
CA LEU A 157 -22.20 -4.09 -11.51
C LEU A 157 -23.38 -3.20 -11.92
N GLU A 158 -23.62 -2.11 -11.19
CA GLU A 158 -24.63 -1.12 -11.53
C GLU A 158 -24.30 -0.34 -12.81
N GLU A 159 -23.06 0.09 -13.01
CA GLU A 159 -22.63 0.74 -14.25
C GLU A 159 -22.75 -0.21 -15.44
N LYS A 160 -22.30 -1.45 -15.30
CA LYS A 160 -22.45 -2.49 -16.33
C LYS A 160 -23.92 -2.80 -16.64
N ALA A 161 -24.81 -2.74 -15.63
CA ALA A 161 -26.25 -2.90 -15.82
C ALA A 161 -26.88 -1.68 -16.52
N LYS A 162 -26.43 -0.46 -16.19
CA LYS A 162 -26.86 0.78 -16.85
C LYS A 162 -26.42 0.79 -18.33
N GLU A 163 -25.19 0.38 -18.65
CA GLU A 163 -24.73 0.25 -20.04
C GLU A 163 -25.60 -0.71 -20.87
N LYS A 164 -26.07 -1.83 -20.27
CA LYS A 164 -27.00 -2.77 -20.92
C LYS A 164 -28.40 -2.21 -21.14
N SER A 165 -28.79 -1.16 -20.41
CA SER A 165 -30.11 -0.52 -20.56
C SER A 165 -30.16 0.52 -21.69
N PHE A 166 -29.02 1.08 -22.10
CA PHE A 166 -28.94 2.05 -23.19
C PHE A 166 -29.08 1.43 -24.60
N THR A 167 -28.93 0.12 -24.75
CA THR A 167 -29.06 -0.59 -26.04
C THR A 167 -30.49 -1.05 -26.37
N LYS A 168 -31.47 -0.80 -25.50
CA LYS A 168 -32.91 -1.01 -25.80
C LYS A 168 -33.63 0.32 -26.08
N ARG A 169 -33.15 1.09 -27.07
CA ARG A 169 -34.00 2.10 -27.73
C ARG A 169 -34.51 1.53 -29.06
N LYS A 170 -35.84 1.55 -29.22
CA LYS A 170 -36.60 1.08 -30.38
C LYS A 170 -35.94 1.54 -31.69
N ASN A 171 -35.72 0.61 -32.60
CA ASN A 171 -35.29 0.86 -33.98
C ASN A 171 -36.30 1.78 -34.70
N PRO A 172 -35.86 2.85 -35.38
CA PRO A 172 -36.44 3.31 -36.63
C PRO A 172 -35.64 2.74 -37.83
N PRO A 173 -36.24 2.71 -39.04
CA PRO A 173 -35.78 1.88 -40.14
C PRO A 173 -34.49 2.36 -40.80
N LYS A 174 -33.80 1.39 -41.40
CA LYS A 174 -32.53 1.44 -42.15
C LYS A 174 -32.42 2.66 -43.10
N THR A 175 -31.33 3.40 -42.94
CA THR A 175 -30.61 4.01 -44.08
C THR A 175 -29.10 3.86 -43.89
N LYS A 176 -28.45 3.29 -44.91
CA LYS A 176 -27.01 3.12 -45.05
C LYS A 176 -26.28 4.46 -44.94
N LYS A 177 -25.21 4.50 -44.15
CA LYS A 177 -23.91 5.14 -44.48
C LYS A 177 -22.87 4.69 -43.46
N SER A 178 -21.92 3.86 -43.90
CA SER A 178 -20.76 3.49 -43.10
C SER A 178 -19.83 4.71 -42.97
N LYS A 179 -19.62 5.16 -41.75
CA LYS A 179 -18.39 5.84 -41.35
C LYS A 179 -17.87 5.11 -40.13
N SER A 180 -16.69 4.52 -40.27
CA SER A 180 -16.02 3.76 -39.24
C SER A 180 -15.76 4.66 -38.03
N SER A 181 -16.46 4.37 -36.92
CA SER A 181 -16.04 4.85 -35.62
C SER A 181 -14.81 4.05 -35.23
N LYS A 182 -13.66 4.71 -35.12
CA LYS A 182 -12.45 4.11 -34.53
C LYS A 182 -12.78 3.74 -33.08
N LYS A 183 -13.07 2.46 -32.84
CA LYS A 183 -12.96 1.87 -31.49
C LYS A 183 -11.53 2.11 -31.02
N GLN A 184 -11.35 2.83 -29.91
CA GLN A 184 -10.12 2.72 -29.14
C GLN A 184 -10.06 1.29 -28.61
N VAL A 185 -9.34 0.45 -29.34
CA VAL A 185 -8.92 -0.87 -28.88
C VAL A 185 -7.71 -0.61 -28.01
N TYR A 186 -7.87 -0.72 -26.68
CA TYR A 186 -6.72 -0.96 -25.82
C TYR A 186 -6.26 -2.39 -26.08
N SER A 187 -5.46 -2.59 -27.15
CA SER A 187 -4.68 -3.82 -27.27
C SER A 187 -3.54 -3.66 -26.29
N MET A 188 -3.57 -4.36 -25.16
CA MET A 188 -2.33 -4.64 -24.46
C MET A 188 -1.49 -5.45 -25.43
N LYS A 189 -0.46 -4.82 -26.02
CA LYS A 189 0.63 -5.56 -26.66
C LYS A 189 1.30 -6.30 -25.51
N SER A 190 1.01 -7.59 -25.37
CA SER A 190 1.91 -8.47 -24.64
C SER A 190 3.25 -8.33 -25.33
N GLU A 191 4.23 -7.80 -24.61
CA GLU A 191 5.60 -7.71 -25.09
C GLU A 191 6.02 -9.14 -25.48
N SER A 192 6.27 -9.35 -26.76
CA SER A 192 6.75 -10.62 -27.26
C SER A 192 8.05 -10.94 -26.53
N ALA A 193 8.13 -12.11 -25.89
CA ALA A 193 9.34 -12.59 -25.23
C ALA A 193 10.55 -12.31 -26.14
N SER A 194 11.42 -11.41 -25.69
CA SER A 194 12.62 -11.07 -26.44
C SER A 194 13.46 -12.34 -26.57
N LYS A 195 13.73 -12.75 -27.82
CA LYS A 195 14.60 -13.91 -28.14
C LYS A 195 16.07 -13.53 -27.94
N GLY A 196 16.40 -12.98 -26.78
CA GLY A 196 17.74 -12.58 -26.40
C GLY A 196 18.11 -13.21 -25.07
N ILE A 197 19.35 -13.66 -24.95
CA ILE A 197 19.91 -14.09 -23.67
C ILE A 197 19.85 -12.87 -22.73
N PRO A 198 19.21 -12.97 -21.54
CA PRO A 198 19.10 -11.85 -20.63
C PRO A 198 20.47 -11.27 -20.29
N PHE A 199 20.60 -9.95 -20.19
CA PHE A 199 21.86 -9.26 -19.86
C PHE A 199 22.59 -9.85 -18.64
N TYR A 200 21.84 -10.35 -17.66
CA TYR A 200 22.37 -11.08 -16.51
C TYR A 200 23.23 -12.29 -16.91
N TRP A 201 22.79 -13.12 -17.87
CA TRP A 201 23.52 -14.30 -18.31
C TRP A 201 24.77 -13.96 -19.13
N ILE A 202 24.76 -12.84 -19.85
CA ILE A 202 25.95 -12.31 -20.54
C ILE A 202 26.99 -11.88 -19.50
N PHE A 203 26.56 -11.19 -18.44
CA PHE A 203 27.44 -10.74 -17.36
C PHE A 203 28.05 -11.91 -16.58
N VAL A 204 27.25 -12.93 -16.25
CA VAL A 204 27.71 -14.15 -15.58
C VAL A 204 28.73 -14.89 -16.44
N GLY A 205 28.48 -15.03 -17.75
CA GLY A 205 29.43 -15.65 -18.68
C GLY A 205 30.77 -14.90 -18.75
N PHE A 206 30.72 -13.57 -18.83
CA PHE A 206 31.94 -12.75 -18.84
C PHE A 206 32.74 -12.89 -17.54
N SER A 207 32.08 -12.88 -16.37
CA SER A 207 32.74 -13.07 -15.08
C SER A 207 33.44 -14.43 -14.98
N PHE A 208 32.86 -15.48 -15.55
CA PHE A 208 33.47 -16.81 -15.56
C PHE A 208 34.74 -16.84 -16.44
N VAL A 209 34.70 -16.24 -17.63
CA VAL A 209 35.86 -16.18 -18.52
C VAL A 209 37.02 -15.41 -17.88
N VAL A 210 36.73 -14.28 -17.22
CA VAL A 210 37.76 -13.52 -16.50
C VAL A 210 38.39 -14.35 -15.38
N ALA A 211 37.58 -15.10 -14.62
CA ALA A 211 38.11 -15.97 -13.56
C ALA A 211 39.01 -17.08 -14.10
N VAL A 212 38.67 -17.68 -15.26
CA VAL A 212 39.49 -18.72 -15.91
C VAL A 212 40.81 -18.14 -16.43
N VAL A 213 40.80 -16.94 -17.01
CA VAL A 213 42.03 -16.28 -17.48
C VAL A 213 42.95 -15.95 -16.31
N VAL A 214 42.42 -15.44 -15.20
CA VAL A 214 43.21 -15.17 -13.99
C VAL A 214 43.81 -16.46 -13.43
N MET A 215 43.05 -17.56 -13.40
CA MET A 215 43.57 -18.86 -12.97
C MET A 215 44.68 -19.38 -13.89
N LEU A 216 44.55 -19.21 -15.21
CA LEU A 216 45.60 -19.62 -16.16
C LEU A 216 46.88 -18.79 -16.03
N ILE A 217 46.76 -17.48 -15.75
CA ILE A 217 47.91 -16.60 -15.48
C ILE A 217 48.61 -16.98 -14.17
N LEU A 218 47.88 -17.50 -13.17
CA LEU A 218 48.46 -17.93 -11.90
C LEU A 218 49.11 -19.33 -11.94
N VAL A 219 48.80 -20.13 -12.97
CA VAL A 219 49.31 -21.50 -13.14
C VAL A 219 50.49 -21.57 -14.14
N LEU A 220 50.65 -20.55 -14.99
CA LEU A 220 51.83 -20.31 -15.84
C LEU A 220 52.92 -19.54 -15.08
#